data_AF-A0A1V6URT5-F1
#
_entry.id   AF-A0A1V6URT5-F1
#
_cell.length_a   1.000
_cell.length_b   1.000
_cell.length_c   1.000
_cell.angle_alpha   90.00
_cell.angle_beta   90.00
_cell.angle_gamma   90.00
#
_symmetry.space_group_name_H-M   'P 1'
#
loop_
_entity.id
_entity.type
_entity.pdbx_description
1 polymer ?
#
loop_
_entity_poly.entity_id
_entity_poly.type
_entity_poly.pdbx_seq_one_letter_code
_entity_poly.pdbx_strand_id
1 'polypeptide(L)'
;MAFSLQLSSFEPYIDIPFNVWLTIILILTYGCALRNPGLLLLVVLGVSATIFVFNTTATLGEMTKIMCLLPFGLGSVLTFLIADRSLQTRYLPAFTTYVNFAVYANIGMMVGTPTGGTLRGMCSKITCVALFIWIVQKGRRVGWKTVIVHDNLFVFTAVNKSWIFAHACYRFILLTLPCFGSGRRYRLLELYTLTLTLALSSTSKLPFEYFFGMADTLVVPAIAGWSAIATTFNLIPRDTVNDNGLSSRIGTGVDAILSVVLLAIAAFAFFKVARTPR
;
A
#
# COMPACT_ATOMS: atom_id res chain seq x y z
N MET A 1 0.63 10.07 -34.08
CA MET A 1 2.09 10.23 -33.90
C MET A 1 2.49 10.95 -32.61
N ALA A 2 1.81 12.02 -32.17
CA ALA A 2 2.15 12.68 -30.90
C ALA A 2 1.89 11.81 -29.65
N PHE A 3 0.80 11.02 -29.66
CA PHE A 3 0.44 10.14 -28.55
C PHE A 3 1.42 8.97 -28.35
N SER A 4 1.98 8.42 -29.44
CA SER A 4 2.98 7.35 -29.40
C SER A 4 4.33 7.83 -28.88
N LEU A 5 4.71 9.08 -29.18
CA LEU A 5 5.92 9.71 -28.65
C LEU A 5 5.81 9.99 -27.14
N GLN A 6 4.65 10.46 -26.65
CA GLN A 6 4.43 10.63 -25.22
C GLN A 6 4.43 9.29 -24.47
N LEU A 7 3.80 8.24 -25.01
CA LEU A 7 3.79 6.90 -24.39
C LEU A 7 5.23 6.36 -24.20
N SER A 8 6.09 6.53 -25.20
CA SER A 8 7.50 6.11 -25.14
C SER A 8 8.33 6.84 -24.10
N SER A 9 7.94 8.06 -23.71
CA SER A 9 8.61 8.85 -22.66
C SER A 9 8.22 8.42 -21.24
N PHE A 10 7.04 7.80 -21.06
CA PHE A 10 6.55 7.32 -19.76
C PHE A 10 6.93 5.87 -19.46
N GLU A 11 7.12 5.04 -20.49
CA GLU A 11 7.58 3.65 -20.32
C GLU A 11 8.79 3.52 -19.38
N PRO A 12 9.87 4.31 -19.46
CA PRO A 12 11.00 4.14 -18.55
C PRO A 12 10.65 4.40 -17.07
N TYR A 13 9.54 5.09 -16.77
CA TYR A 13 9.13 5.45 -15.41
C TYR A 13 7.96 4.61 -14.87
N ILE A 14 7.07 4.13 -15.74
CA ILE A 14 5.89 3.32 -15.40
C ILE A 14 5.84 2.11 -16.31
N ASP A 15 5.62 0.93 -15.73
CA ASP A 15 5.41 -0.30 -16.49
C ASP A 15 3.96 -0.31 -17.02
N ILE A 16 3.76 0.20 -18.24
CA ILE A 16 2.41 0.38 -18.83
C ILE A 16 1.69 -0.96 -18.97
N PRO A 17 2.28 -2.03 -19.58
CA PRO A 17 1.61 -3.32 -19.68
C PRO A 17 1.20 -3.90 -18.32
N PHE A 18 2.07 -3.79 -17.31
CA PHE A 18 1.74 -4.22 -15.95
C PHE A 18 0.54 -3.46 -15.38
N ASN A 19 0.52 -2.14 -15.54
CA ASN A 19 -0.50 -1.26 -14.97
C ASN A 19 -1.86 -1.39 -15.67
N VAL A 20 -1.89 -1.72 -16.97
CA VAL A 20 -3.14 -2.05 -17.69
C VAL A 20 -3.79 -3.29 -17.07
N TRP A 21 -3.04 -4.38 -16.93
CA TRP A 21 -3.55 -5.60 -16.30
C TRP A 21 -3.94 -5.38 -14.84
N LEU A 22 -3.12 -4.63 -14.10
CA LEU A 22 -3.41 -4.28 -12.72
C LEU A 22 -4.73 -3.50 -12.61
N THR A 23 -4.99 -2.56 -13.50
CA THR A 23 -6.25 -1.79 -13.49
C THR A 23 -7.46 -2.72 -13.67
N ILE A 24 -7.38 -3.68 -14.60
CA ILE A 24 -8.42 -4.70 -14.79
C ILE A 24 -8.59 -5.54 -13.52
N ILE A 25 -7.49 -6.01 -12.93
CA ILE A 25 -7.50 -6.78 -11.68
C ILE A 25 -8.17 -5.98 -10.58
N LEU A 26 -7.83 -4.69 -10.41
CA LEU A 26 -8.40 -3.84 -9.37
C LEU A 26 -9.89 -3.58 -9.57
N ILE A 27 -10.37 -3.43 -10.82
CA ILE A 27 -11.81 -3.32 -11.12
C ILE A 27 -12.53 -4.61 -10.70
N LEU A 28 -11.97 -5.78 -11.02
CA LEU A 28 -12.53 -7.07 -10.62
C LEU A 28 -12.49 -7.25 -9.10
N THR A 29 -11.38 -6.90 -8.46
CA THR A 29 -11.21 -6.93 -7.01
C THR A 29 -12.23 -6.03 -6.31
N TYR A 30 -12.44 -4.81 -6.81
CA TYR A 30 -13.47 -3.90 -6.31
C TYR A 30 -14.87 -4.50 -6.44
N GLY A 31 -15.21 -5.00 -7.64
CA GLY A 31 -16.51 -5.62 -7.89
C GLY A 31 -16.76 -6.83 -6.98
N CYS A 32 -15.75 -7.68 -6.79
CA CYS A 32 -15.85 -8.84 -5.91
C CYS A 32 -15.92 -8.43 -4.43
N ALA A 33 -15.13 -7.44 -3.99
CA ALA A 33 -15.17 -6.96 -2.60
C ALA A 33 -16.57 -6.46 -2.21
N LEU A 34 -17.28 -5.81 -3.14
CA LEU A 34 -18.64 -5.31 -2.89
C LEU A 34 -19.72 -6.38 -3.03
N ARG A 35 -19.61 -7.27 -4.03
CA ARG A 35 -20.72 -8.19 -4.39
C ARG A 35 -20.54 -9.60 -3.89
N ASN A 36 -19.30 -10.10 -3.84
CA ASN A 36 -18.99 -11.48 -3.49
C ASN A 36 -17.60 -11.58 -2.83
N PRO A 37 -17.47 -11.17 -1.55
CA PRO A 37 -16.20 -11.23 -0.84
C PRO A 37 -15.67 -12.68 -0.71
N GLY A 38 -16.56 -13.68 -0.73
CA GLY A 38 -16.20 -15.10 -0.73
C GLY A 38 -15.43 -15.52 -1.99
N LEU A 39 -15.88 -15.08 -3.16
CA LEU A 39 -15.15 -15.29 -4.41
C LEU A 39 -13.77 -14.62 -4.35
N LEU A 40 -13.70 -13.38 -3.84
CA LEU A 40 -12.43 -12.69 -3.70
C LEU A 40 -11.48 -13.44 -2.74
N LEU A 41 -12.00 -13.98 -1.64
CA LEU A 41 -11.22 -14.79 -0.70
C LEU A 41 -10.65 -16.03 -1.39
N LEU A 42 -11.46 -16.76 -2.16
CA LEU A 42 -11.00 -17.93 -2.92
C LEU A 42 -9.89 -17.56 -3.90
N VAL A 43 -10.03 -16.44 -4.62
CA VAL A 43 -8.99 -15.93 -5.53
C VAL A 43 -7.71 -15.59 -4.75
N VAL A 44 -7.82 -14.90 -3.62
CA VAL A 44 -6.66 -14.56 -2.77
C VAL A 44 -5.94 -15.81 -2.29
N LEU A 45 -6.66 -16.81 -1.79
CA LEU A 45 -6.06 -18.07 -1.32
C LEU A 45 -5.43 -18.86 -2.49
N GLY A 46 -6.11 -18.92 -3.64
CA GLY A 46 -5.59 -19.58 -4.85
C GLY A 46 -4.30 -18.93 -5.35
N VAL A 47 -4.29 -17.61 -5.51
CA VAL A 47 -3.09 -16.85 -5.91
C VAL A 47 -1.97 -17.03 -4.90
N SER A 48 -2.28 -17.02 -3.60
CA SER A 48 -1.29 -17.26 -2.54
C SER A 48 -0.66 -18.64 -2.66
N ALA A 49 -1.47 -19.68 -2.85
CA ALA A 49 -1.00 -21.05 -3.04
C ALA A 49 -0.15 -21.18 -4.33
N THR A 50 -0.60 -20.57 -5.44
CA THR A 50 0.17 -20.55 -6.69
C THR A 50 1.53 -19.90 -6.49
N ILE A 51 1.60 -18.74 -5.83
CA ILE A 51 2.88 -18.07 -5.58
C ILE A 51 3.76 -18.94 -4.66
N PHE A 52 3.19 -19.49 -3.58
CA PHE A 52 3.95 -20.31 -2.64
C PHE A 52 4.57 -21.56 -3.31
N VAL A 53 3.81 -22.22 -4.19
CA VAL A 53 4.25 -23.45 -4.86
C VAL A 53 5.21 -23.17 -6.02
N PHE A 54 4.92 -22.15 -6.85
CA PHE A 54 5.61 -21.97 -8.12
C PHE A 54 6.68 -20.87 -8.12
N ASN A 55 6.66 -19.92 -7.17
CA ASN A 55 7.66 -18.85 -7.14
C ASN A 55 8.96 -19.31 -6.47
N THR A 56 9.80 -20.00 -7.23
CA THR A 56 11.10 -20.53 -6.76
C THR A 56 12.20 -19.47 -6.67
N THR A 57 11.95 -18.26 -7.15
CA THR A 57 12.98 -17.21 -7.27
C THR A 57 12.86 -16.09 -6.25
N ALA A 58 11.76 -16.03 -5.50
CA ALA A 58 11.58 -15.03 -4.47
C ALA A 58 12.52 -15.30 -3.28
N THR A 59 13.10 -14.24 -2.74
CA THR A 59 13.80 -14.29 -1.46
C THR A 59 12.81 -14.61 -0.33
N LEU A 60 13.32 -15.09 0.81
CA LEU A 60 12.50 -15.33 1.99
C LEU A 60 11.73 -14.07 2.40
N GLY A 61 12.37 -12.90 2.38
CA GLY A 61 11.73 -11.63 2.71
C GLY A 61 10.60 -11.22 1.76
N GLU A 62 10.78 -11.42 0.46
CA GLU A 62 9.73 -11.18 -0.54
C GLU A 62 8.55 -12.14 -0.35
N MET A 63 8.83 -13.42 -0.13
CA MET A 63 7.80 -14.43 0.12
C MET A 63 7.03 -14.12 1.42
N THR A 64 7.74 -13.80 2.51
CA THR A 64 7.11 -13.37 3.77
C THR A 64 6.22 -12.15 3.56
N LYS A 65 6.70 -11.14 2.84
CA LYS A 65 5.89 -9.95 2.53
C LYS A 65 4.63 -10.32 1.75
N ILE A 66 4.73 -11.18 0.73
CA ILE A 66 3.57 -11.62 -0.06
C ILE A 66 2.57 -12.36 0.83
N MET A 67 3.02 -13.28 1.69
CA MET A 67 2.15 -14.02 2.60
C MET A 67 1.51 -13.11 3.67
N CYS A 68 2.23 -12.10 4.16
CA CYS A 68 1.68 -11.11 5.07
C CYS A 68 0.60 -10.24 4.39
N LEU A 69 0.73 -9.94 3.10
CA LEU A 69 -0.20 -9.07 2.37
C LEU A 69 -1.44 -9.81 1.86
N LEU A 70 -1.26 -11.00 1.26
CA LEU A 70 -2.35 -11.74 0.61
C LEU A 70 -3.17 -12.56 1.61
N PRO A 71 -2.75 -13.77 2.06
CA PRO A 71 -3.59 -14.61 2.91
C PRO A 71 -3.77 -14.02 4.31
N PHE A 72 -2.71 -13.48 4.91
CA PHE A 72 -2.83 -12.90 6.25
C PHE A 72 -3.42 -11.49 6.23
N GLY A 73 -3.08 -10.64 5.26
CA GLY A 73 -3.65 -9.30 5.14
C GLY A 73 -5.08 -9.33 4.61
N LEU A 74 -5.22 -9.32 3.28
CA LEU A 74 -6.54 -9.27 2.62
C LEU A 74 -7.41 -10.50 2.93
N GLY A 75 -6.81 -11.70 2.98
CA GLY A 75 -7.54 -12.95 3.26
C GLY A 75 -8.18 -12.97 4.64
N SER A 76 -7.49 -12.50 5.68
CA SER A 76 -8.07 -12.43 7.03
C SER A 76 -9.21 -11.41 7.12
N VAL A 77 -9.06 -10.26 6.45
CA VAL A 77 -10.12 -9.24 6.35
C VAL A 77 -11.34 -9.83 5.69
N LEU A 78 -11.19 -10.47 4.52
CA LEU A 78 -12.32 -11.07 3.81
C LEU A 78 -12.97 -12.20 4.62
N THR A 79 -12.16 -13.05 5.25
CA THR A 79 -12.66 -14.11 6.14
C THR A 79 -13.51 -13.54 7.26
N PHE A 80 -13.05 -12.46 7.91
CA PHE A 80 -13.82 -11.78 8.95
C PHE A 80 -15.13 -11.18 8.41
N LEU A 81 -15.09 -10.55 7.23
CA LEU A 81 -16.26 -9.93 6.60
C LEU A 81 -17.32 -10.93 6.13
N ILE A 82 -16.91 -12.15 5.75
CA ILE A 82 -17.82 -13.23 5.35
C ILE A 82 -18.42 -13.95 6.56
N ALA A 83 -17.72 -13.95 7.70
CA ALA A 83 -18.19 -14.62 8.91
C ALA A 83 -19.54 -14.07 9.38
N ASP A 84 -20.33 -14.93 10.03
CA ASP A 84 -21.62 -14.55 10.60
C ASP A 84 -21.50 -13.37 11.57
N ARG A 85 -22.58 -12.56 11.66
CA ARG A 85 -22.61 -11.38 12.54
C ARG A 85 -22.32 -11.71 14.01
N SER A 86 -22.70 -12.90 14.47
CA SER A 86 -22.40 -13.39 15.82
C SER A 86 -20.88 -13.56 16.03
N LEU A 87 -20.19 -14.16 15.06
CA LEU A 87 -18.74 -14.34 15.06
C LEU A 87 -18.02 -13.00 14.92
N GLN A 88 -18.48 -12.13 14.02
CA GLN A 88 -17.93 -10.78 13.88
C GLN A 88 -17.99 -10.01 15.19
N THR A 89 -19.16 -9.98 15.84
CA THR A 89 -19.34 -9.26 17.11
C THR A 89 -18.45 -9.83 18.21
N ARG A 90 -18.36 -11.15 18.31
CA ARG A 90 -17.53 -11.85 19.31
C ARG A 90 -16.04 -11.59 19.12
N TYR A 91 -15.56 -11.60 17.87
CA TYR A 91 -14.12 -11.49 17.56
C TYR A 91 -13.68 -10.10 17.13
N LEU A 92 -14.58 -9.11 17.03
CA LEU A 92 -14.25 -7.74 16.65
C LEU A 92 -13.10 -7.13 17.48
N PRO A 93 -13.00 -7.32 18.82
CA PRO A 93 -11.88 -6.79 19.57
C PRO A 93 -10.53 -7.41 19.17
N ALA A 94 -10.49 -8.73 18.96
CA ALA A 94 -9.31 -9.45 18.52
C ALA A 94 -8.91 -9.03 17.09
N PHE A 95 -9.88 -8.95 16.18
CA PHE A 95 -9.69 -8.49 14.82
C PHE A 95 -9.20 -7.04 14.76
N THR A 96 -9.73 -6.15 15.60
CA THR A 96 -9.27 -4.76 15.71
C THR A 96 -7.81 -4.70 16.16
N THR A 97 -7.42 -5.53 17.12
CA THR A 97 -6.03 -5.64 17.58
C THR A 97 -5.11 -6.13 16.47
N TYR A 98 -5.55 -7.15 15.73
CA TYR A 98 -4.84 -7.69 14.58
C TYR A 98 -4.64 -6.63 13.49
N VAL A 99 -5.69 -5.92 13.08
CA VAL A 99 -5.62 -4.86 12.06
C VAL A 99 -4.70 -3.73 12.51
N ASN A 100 -4.82 -3.28 13.78
CA ASN A 100 -3.91 -2.27 14.33
C ASN A 100 -2.45 -2.72 14.24
N PHE A 101 -2.15 -3.94 14.68
CA PHE A 101 -0.81 -4.50 14.60
C PHE A 101 -0.31 -4.55 13.15
N ALA A 102 -1.13 -5.04 12.21
CA ALA A 102 -0.77 -5.11 10.80
C ALA A 102 -0.49 -3.73 10.20
N VAL A 103 -1.32 -2.73 10.46
CA VAL A 103 -1.15 -1.35 9.98
C VAL A 103 0.13 -0.73 10.54
N TYR A 104 0.34 -0.83 11.86
CA TYR A 104 1.53 -0.26 12.50
C TYR A 104 2.81 -0.99 12.09
N ALA A 105 2.78 -2.32 12.01
CA ALA A 105 3.91 -3.09 11.52
C ALA A 105 4.25 -2.73 10.07
N ASN A 106 3.25 -2.62 9.18
CA ASN A 106 3.48 -2.27 7.78
C ASN A 106 4.16 -0.89 7.64
N ILE A 107 3.66 0.13 8.34
CA ILE A 107 4.26 1.47 8.33
C ILE A 107 5.63 1.47 9.02
N GLY A 108 5.73 0.83 10.19
CA GLY A 108 6.97 0.79 10.99
C GLY A 108 8.12 0.08 10.26
N MET A 109 7.84 -1.01 9.55
CA MET A 109 8.83 -1.73 8.74
C MET A 109 9.40 -0.86 7.61
N MET A 110 8.66 0.15 7.11
CA MET A 110 9.19 1.05 6.09
C MET A 110 10.40 1.86 6.57
N VAL A 111 10.57 2.08 7.89
CA VAL A 111 11.79 2.70 8.46
C VAL A 111 13.04 1.85 8.18
N GLY A 112 12.88 0.53 8.08
CA GLY A 112 13.94 -0.42 7.74
C GLY A 112 14.36 -0.39 6.26
N THR A 113 13.66 0.39 5.41
CA THR A 113 13.97 0.48 3.98
C THR A 113 15.41 1.00 3.78
N PRO A 114 16.25 0.34 2.98
CA PRO A 114 17.61 0.79 2.72
C PRO A 114 17.63 2.20 2.12
N THR A 115 18.57 3.04 2.56
CA THR A 115 18.65 4.44 2.10
C THR A 115 19.21 4.58 0.69
N GLY A 116 19.82 3.51 0.15
CA GLY A 116 20.49 3.53 -1.16
C GLY A 116 21.64 4.52 -1.26
N GLY A 117 22.19 4.97 -0.12
CA GLY A 117 23.23 6.01 -0.09
C GLY A 117 22.75 7.42 -0.47
N THR A 118 21.44 7.68 -0.47
CA THR A 118 20.85 8.96 -0.88
C THR A 118 20.43 9.82 0.33
N LEU A 119 20.45 11.15 0.18
CA LEU A 119 19.91 12.06 1.20
C LEU A 119 18.42 11.82 1.37
N ARG A 120 17.71 11.62 0.27
CA ARG A 120 16.28 11.31 0.28
C ARG A 120 15.97 10.05 1.07
N GLY A 121 16.79 9.01 0.95
CA GLY A 121 16.65 7.79 1.74
C GLY A 121 16.74 8.04 3.24
N MET A 122 17.68 8.90 3.68
CA MET A 122 17.77 9.32 5.08
C MET A 122 16.54 10.12 5.52
N CYS A 123 16.13 11.11 4.74
CA CYS A 123 14.93 11.92 5.03
C CYS A 123 13.65 11.08 5.06
N SER A 124 13.55 10.06 4.22
CA SER A 124 12.42 9.12 4.21
C SER A 124 12.29 8.40 5.54
N LYS A 125 13.40 7.96 6.15
CA LYS A 125 13.35 7.32 7.48
C LYS A 125 12.80 8.25 8.56
N ILE A 126 13.30 9.49 8.58
CA ILE A 126 12.83 10.52 9.53
C ILE A 126 11.33 10.77 9.35
N THR A 127 10.91 10.94 8.10
CA THR A 127 9.50 11.19 7.73
C THR A 127 8.61 10.00 8.12
N CYS A 128 9.07 8.78 7.88
CA CYS A 128 8.37 7.56 8.24
C CYS A 128 8.17 7.48 9.76
N VAL A 129 9.20 7.77 10.56
CA VAL A 129 9.09 7.80 12.02
C VAL A 129 8.07 8.85 12.47
N ALA A 130 8.08 10.05 11.88
CA ALA A 130 7.13 11.09 12.21
C ALA A 130 5.67 10.67 11.89
N LEU A 131 5.43 10.09 10.72
CA LEU A 131 4.10 9.57 10.31
C LEU A 131 3.65 8.38 11.18
N PHE A 132 4.59 7.51 11.55
CA PHE A 132 4.35 6.37 12.44
C PHE A 132 3.93 6.84 13.83
N ILE A 133 4.66 7.78 14.43
CA ILE A 133 4.30 8.38 15.72
C ILE A 133 2.90 9.01 15.63
N TRP A 134 2.61 9.73 14.54
CA TRP A 134 1.31 10.37 14.34
C TRP A 134 0.16 9.35 14.31
N ILE A 135 0.28 8.26 13.55
CA ILE A 135 -0.80 7.26 13.48
C ILE A 135 -0.97 6.49 14.78
N VAL A 136 0.12 6.14 15.46
CA VAL A 136 0.09 5.46 16.77
C VAL A 136 -0.60 6.33 17.81
N GLN A 137 -0.32 7.64 17.82
CA GLN A 137 -1.02 8.57 18.71
C GLN A 137 -2.51 8.68 18.40
N LYS A 138 -2.90 8.66 17.11
CA LYS A 138 -4.32 8.64 16.72
C LYS A 138 -5.02 7.36 17.19
N GLY A 139 -4.38 6.21 16.99
CA GLY A 139 -4.87 4.93 17.51
C GLY A 139 -5.08 4.94 19.02
N ARG A 140 -4.10 5.44 19.78
CA ARG A 140 -4.21 5.58 21.24
C ARG A 140 -5.37 6.47 21.66
N ARG A 141 -5.60 7.59 20.98
CA ARG A 141 -6.67 8.55 21.32
C ARG A 141 -8.07 7.98 21.14
N VAL A 142 -8.27 7.11 20.15
CA VAL A 142 -9.55 6.42 19.95
C VAL A 142 -9.63 5.11 20.76
N GLY A 143 -8.77 4.95 21.79
CA GLY A 143 -8.75 3.78 22.66
C GLY A 143 -8.46 2.48 21.92
N TRP A 144 -7.70 2.55 20.82
CA TRP A 144 -7.40 1.44 19.91
C TRP A 144 -8.63 0.81 19.22
N LYS A 145 -9.81 1.42 19.35
CA LYS A 145 -11.05 1.01 18.65
C LYS A 145 -11.10 1.65 17.27
N THR A 146 -10.22 1.18 16.40
CA THR A 146 -9.95 1.78 15.09
C THR A 146 -10.70 1.13 13.94
N VAL A 147 -11.37 0.00 14.18
CA VAL A 147 -12.08 -0.77 13.15
C VAL A 147 -13.59 -0.75 13.42
N ILE A 148 -14.34 -0.45 12.36
CA ILE A 148 -15.81 -0.55 12.32
C ILE A 148 -16.17 -1.38 11.10
N VAL A 149 -17.19 -2.23 11.19
CA VAL A 149 -17.75 -2.92 10.02
C VAL A 149 -18.97 -2.14 9.54
N HIS A 150 -18.98 -1.74 8.27
CA HIS A 150 -20.08 -1.02 7.62
C HIS A 150 -20.35 -1.64 6.26
N ASP A 151 -21.58 -2.10 6.02
CA ASP A 151 -22.02 -2.69 4.75
C ASP A 151 -21.08 -3.78 4.20
N ASN A 152 -20.64 -4.69 5.08
CA ASN A 152 -19.70 -5.78 4.77
C ASN A 152 -18.32 -5.31 4.30
N LEU A 153 -17.96 -4.05 4.57
CA LEU A 153 -16.60 -3.53 4.47
C LEU A 153 -16.08 -3.22 5.87
N PHE A 154 -14.77 -3.35 6.07
CA PHE A 154 -14.14 -2.81 7.27
C PHE A 154 -13.71 -1.37 6.99
N VAL A 155 -13.85 -0.54 8.01
CA VAL A 155 -13.51 0.88 8.00
C VAL A 155 -12.42 1.09 9.04
N PHE A 156 -11.39 1.87 8.70
CA PHE A 156 -10.31 2.22 9.61
C PHE A 156 -10.38 3.70 10.01
N THR A 157 -10.71 3.98 11.27
CA THR A 157 -11.03 5.33 11.76
C THR A 157 -9.85 6.09 12.34
N ALA A 158 -8.66 5.48 12.43
CA ALA A 158 -7.49 6.15 13.01
C ALA A 158 -6.81 7.15 12.06
N VAL A 159 -7.19 7.18 10.77
CA VAL A 159 -6.62 8.07 9.75
C VAL A 159 -7.51 9.29 9.50
N ASN A 160 -6.92 10.39 9.06
CA ASN A 160 -7.63 11.58 8.59
C ASN A 160 -7.05 12.06 7.24
N LYS A 161 -7.71 13.00 6.54
CA LYS A 161 -7.27 13.48 5.21
C LYS A 161 -5.84 13.98 5.22
N SER A 162 -5.45 14.70 6.27
CA SER A 162 -4.10 15.24 6.39
C SER A 162 -3.04 14.14 6.51
N TRP A 163 -3.32 13.10 7.29
CA TRP A 163 -2.42 11.96 7.43
C TRP A 163 -2.37 11.17 6.12
N ILE A 164 -3.52 10.92 5.48
CA ILE A 164 -3.60 10.20 4.19
C ILE A 164 -2.78 10.93 3.12
N PHE A 165 -2.96 12.25 3.00
CA PHE A 165 -2.21 13.05 2.03
C PHE A 165 -0.70 13.02 2.32
N ALA A 166 -0.30 13.24 3.58
CA ALA A 166 1.10 13.20 3.98
C ALA A 166 1.74 11.82 3.74
N HIS A 167 1.02 10.74 4.05
CA HIS A 167 1.43 9.36 3.81
C HIS A 167 1.53 9.05 2.32
N ALA A 168 0.58 9.52 1.50
CA ALA A 168 0.60 9.31 0.05
C ALA A 168 1.80 10.02 -0.59
N CYS A 169 2.05 11.29 -0.26
CA CYS A 169 3.25 12.00 -0.72
C CYS A 169 4.53 11.28 -0.26
N TYR A 170 4.59 10.86 1.00
CA TYR A 170 5.72 10.09 1.53
C TYR A 170 5.93 8.78 0.75
N ARG A 171 4.90 7.96 0.56
CA ARG A 171 5.02 6.64 -0.09
C ARG A 171 5.35 6.78 -1.57
N PHE A 172 4.83 7.81 -2.25
CA PHE A 172 5.22 8.15 -3.62
C PHE A 172 6.74 8.44 -3.71
N ILE A 173 7.28 9.26 -2.81
CA ILE A 173 8.71 9.58 -2.79
C ILE A 173 9.53 8.35 -2.38
N LEU A 174 9.08 7.56 -1.40
CA LEU A 174 9.75 6.35 -0.93
C LEU A 174 9.96 5.34 -2.07
N LEU A 175 8.92 5.11 -2.88
CA LEU A 175 8.96 4.18 -4.02
C LEU A 175 9.85 4.66 -5.17
N THR A 176 10.42 5.87 -5.06
CA THR A 176 11.45 6.36 -5.97
C THR A 176 12.87 6.00 -5.56
N LEU A 177 13.06 5.39 -4.37
CA LEU A 177 14.38 5.01 -3.88
C LEU A 177 15.01 3.87 -4.69
N PRO A 178 16.35 3.88 -4.86
CA PRO A 178 17.06 2.87 -5.64
C PRO A 178 16.83 1.42 -5.16
N CYS A 179 16.55 1.22 -3.87
CA CYS A 179 16.31 -0.11 -3.30
C CYS A 179 15.04 -0.79 -3.80
N PHE A 180 14.12 -0.05 -4.42
CA PHE A 180 12.91 -0.61 -5.05
C PHE A 180 13.15 -1.00 -6.52
N GLY A 181 14.42 -1.07 -6.97
CA GLY A 181 14.77 -1.35 -8.36
C GLY A 181 14.26 -0.26 -9.29
N SER A 182 13.73 -0.63 -10.46
CA SER A 182 13.04 0.32 -11.34
C SER A 182 11.85 0.99 -10.62
N GLY A 183 11.23 0.28 -9.66
CA GLY A 183 10.02 0.70 -8.94
C GLY A 183 8.82 0.95 -9.86
N ARG A 184 8.93 0.66 -11.16
CA ARG A 184 8.00 1.06 -12.22
C ARG A 184 6.61 0.46 -12.05
N ARG A 185 6.55 -0.75 -11.50
CA ARG A 185 5.30 -1.47 -11.19
C ARG A 185 4.52 -0.85 -10.02
N TYR A 186 5.20 -0.16 -9.10
CA TYR A 186 4.60 0.38 -7.87
C TYR A 186 4.39 1.90 -7.90
N ARG A 187 4.85 2.64 -8.93
CA ARG A 187 4.75 4.11 -8.98
C ARG A 187 3.33 4.67 -8.87
N LEU A 188 2.34 3.93 -9.38
CA LEU A 188 0.93 4.34 -9.36
C LEU A 188 0.16 3.83 -8.13
N LEU A 189 0.85 3.21 -7.18
CA LEU A 189 0.25 2.61 -6.00
C LEU A 189 -0.69 3.58 -5.25
N GLU A 190 -0.21 4.80 -4.95
CA GLU A 190 -1.05 5.80 -4.26
C GLU A 190 -2.21 6.29 -5.10
N LEU A 191 -2.02 6.42 -6.41
CA LEU A 191 -3.10 6.82 -7.31
C LEU A 191 -4.23 5.78 -7.26
N TYR A 192 -3.90 4.49 -7.31
CA TYR A 192 -4.89 3.42 -7.19
C TYR A 192 -5.55 3.41 -5.81
N THR A 193 -4.78 3.50 -4.72
CA THR A 193 -5.34 3.52 -3.36
C THR A 193 -6.30 4.69 -3.16
N LEU A 194 -5.93 5.91 -3.58
CA LEU A 194 -6.79 7.09 -3.45
C LEU A 194 -8.03 7.01 -4.35
N THR A 195 -7.88 6.53 -5.59
CA THR A 195 -9.00 6.33 -6.51
C THR A 195 -10.00 5.31 -5.96
N LEU A 196 -9.50 4.19 -5.42
CA LEU A 196 -10.34 3.16 -4.84
C LEU A 196 -11.00 3.64 -3.53
N THR A 197 -10.29 4.44 -2.73
CA THR A 197 -10.85 5.10 -1.54
C THR A 197 -12.02 6.01 -1.94
N LEU A 198 -11.86 6.80 -3.00
CA LEU A 198 -12.92 7.65 -3.55
C LEU A 198 -14.11 6.81 -4.04
N ALA A 199 -13.86 5.74 -4.79
CA ALA A 199 -14.90 4.85 -5.29
C ALA A 199 -15.72 4.22 -4.15
N LEU A 200 -15.04 3.66 -3.14
CA LEU A 200 -15.69 3.09 -1.94
C LEU A 200 -16.45 4.15 -1.15
N SER A 201 -15.88 5.34 -0.98
CA SER A 201 -16.55 6.46 -0.30
C SER A 201 -17.72 7.04 -1.09
N SER A 202 -17.71 6.99 -2.42
CA SER A 202 -18.81 7.50 -3.25
C SER A 202 -20.04 6.58 -3.24
N THR A 203 -19.80 5.29 -3.00
CA THR A 203 -20.85 4.27 -2.93
C THR A 203 -21.40 4.07 -1.52
N SER A 204 -20.72 4.63 -0.52
CA SER A 204 -21.11 4.57 0.89
C SER A 204 -21.41 5.98 1.41
N LYS A 205 -22.29 6.11 2.39
CA LYS A 205 -22.62 7.44 2.96
C LYS A 205 -21.60 7.89 4.03
N LEU A 206 -20.39 7.33 4.01
CA LEU A 206 -19.37 7.54 5.03
C LEU A 206 -18.22 8.42 4.51
N PRO A 207 -17.48 9.10 5.41
CA PRO A 207 -16.35 9.95 5.03
C PRO A 207 -15.26 9.21 4.26
N PHE A 208 -14.62 9.90 3.33
CA PHE A 208 -13.52 9.40 2.49
C PHE A 208 -12.44 8.65 3.27
N GLU A 209 -12.02 9.22 4.40
CA GLU A 209 -10.90 8.75 5.21
C GLU A 209 -11.10 7.33 5.74
N TYR A 210 -12.35 6.97 5.96
CA TYR A 210 -12.74 5.71 6.59
C TYR A 210 -12.48 4.51 5.69
N PHE A 211 -12.48 4.72 4.37
CA PHE A 211 -12.22 3.66 3.38
C PHE A 211 -10.76 3.52 2.98
N PHE A 212 -9.88 4.43 3.42
CA PHE A 212 -8.48 4.36 3.02
C PHE A 212 -7.81 3.04 3.43
N GLY A 213 -8.11 2.55 4.64
CA GLY A 213 -7.59 1.26 5.14
C GLY A 213 -8.05 0.07 4.28
N MET A 214 -9.33 0.03 3.90
CA MET A 214 -9.86 -1.01 3.02
C MET A 214 -9.27 -0.91 1.61
N ALA A 215 -9.21 0.29 1.05
CA ALA A 215 -8.63 0.52 -0.27
C ALA A 215 -7.17 0.07 -0.33
N ASP A 216 -6.35 0.43 0.67
CA ASP A 216 -4.94 0.02 0.71
C ASP A 216 -4.81 -1.50 0.88
N THR A 217 -5.72 -2.12 1.63
CA THR A 217 -5.79 -3.59 1.82
C THR A 217 -6.23 -4.33 0.57
N LEU A 218 -6.92 -3.68 -0.38
CA LEU A 218 -7.23 -4.26 -1.68
C LEU A 218 -6.07 -4.03 -2.67
N VAL A 219 -5.57 -2.80 -2.75
CA VAL A 219 -4.60 -2.39 -3.77
C VAL A 219 -3.22 -2.98 -3.52
N VAL A 220 -2.68 -2.88 -2.29
CA VAL A 220 -1.31 -3.31 -2.00
C VAL A 220 -1.14 -4.81 -2.23
N PRO A 221 -2.04 -5.69 -1.76
CA PRO A 221 -1.93 -7.13 -2.03
C PRO A 221 -2.18 -7.48 -3.50
N ALA A 222 -3.08 -6.77 -4.20
CA ALA A 222 -3.31 -7.01 -5.63
C ALA A 222 -2.05 -6.71 -6.47
N ILE A 223 -1.37 -5.59 -6.20
CA ILE A 223 -0.13 -5.24 -6.89
C ILE A 223 0.98 -6.24 -6.55
N ALA A 224 1.14 -6.59 -5.26
CA ALA A 224 2.14 -7.56 -4.84
C ALA A 224 1.91 -8.95 -5.47
N GLY A 225 0.66 -9.42 -5.45
CA GLY A 225 0.28 -10.69 -6.06
C GLY A 225 0.48 -10.69 -7.58
N TRP A 226 0.03 -9.64 -8.27
CA TRP A 226 0.23 -9.52 -9.71
C TRP A 226 1.70 -9.43 -10.09
N SER A 227 2.51 -8.66 -9.36
CA SER A 227 3.96 -8.59 -9.57
C SER A 227 4.63 -9.95 -9.36
N ALA A 228 4.23 -10.70 -8.34
CA ALA A 228 4.75 -12.04 -8.09
C ALA A 228 4.35 -13.01 -9.23
N ILE A 229 3.08 -13.07 -9.61
CA ILE A 229 2.58 -13.94 -10.69
C ILE A 229 3.26 -13.61 -12.02
N ALA A 230 3.31 -12.33 -12.40
CA ALA A 230 3.95 -11.90 -13.64
C ALA A 230 5.44 -12.30 -13.68
N THR A 231 6.11 -12.26 -12.53
CA THR A 231 7.51 -12.65 -12.37
C THR A 231 7.73 -14.17 -12.37
N THR A 232 6.85 -14.93 -11.72
CA THR A 232 6.90 -16.39 -11.65
C THR A 232 6.73 -17.03 -13.01
N PHE A 233 5.79 -16.52 -13.82
CA PHE A 233 5.47 -17.08 -15.14
C PHE A 233 6.13 -16.32 -16.30
N ASN A 234 7.06 -15.40 -16.00
CA ASN A 234 7.76 -14.57 -16.99
C ASN A 234 6.81 -13.87 -17.98
N LEU A 235 5.63 -13.45 -17.51
CA LEU A 235 4.62 -12.76 -18.33
C LEU A 235 5.06 -11.33 -18.67
N ILE A 236 5.88 -10.73 -17.80
CA ILE A 236 6.41 -9.38 -17.96
C ILE A 236 7.89 -9.42 -17.54
N PRO A 237 8.81 -8.77 -18.29
CA PRO A 237 10.22 -8.71 -17.94
C PRO A 237 10.43 -8.33 -16.47
N ARG A 238 11.34 -9.02 -15.78
CA ARG A 238 11.69 -8.68 -14.40
C ARG A 238 12.22 -7.25 -14.35
N ASP A 239 11.82 -6.54 -13.31
CA ASP A 239 12.52 -5.32 -12.91
C ASP A 239 13.93 -5.73 -12.48
N THR A 240 14.90 -5.68 -13.39
CA THR A 240 16.28 -6.03 -13.10
C THR A 240 16.88 -4.99 -12.17
N VAL A 241 17.35 -5.44 -11.00
CA VAL A 241 18.13 -4.63 -10.05
C VAL A 241 19.47 -4.15 -10.66
N ASN A 242 19.91 -4.77 -11.76
CA ASN A 242 21.16 -4.50 -12.46
C ASN A 242 21.11 -3.38 -13.51
N ASP A 243 20.39 -2.29 -13.25
CA ASP A 243 20.67 -1.05 -13.98
C ASP A 243 21.84 -0.32 -13.31
N ASN A 244 23.05 -0.79 -13.61
CA ASN A 244 24.30 -0.04 -13.46
C ASN A 244 24.33 1.22 -14.36
N GLY A 245 23.23 1.52 -15.06
CA GLY A 245 23.06 2.73 -15.85
C GLY A 245 22.73 3.93 -14.97
N LEU A 246 23.42 5.04 -15.22
CA LEU A 246 23.13 6.38 -14.71
C LEU A 246 21.64 6.82 -14.83
N SER A 247 20.80 6.12 -15.60
CA SER A 247 19.41 6.47 -15.90
C SER A 247 18.40 6.22 -14.76
N SER A 248 18.71 5.35 -13.79
CA SER A 248 17.84 5.10 -12.63
C SER A 248 18.09 6.05 -11.45
N ARG A 249 19.22 6.77 -11.48
CA ARG A 249 19.57 7.76 -10.45
C ARG A 249 18.91 9.09 -10.79
N ILE A 250 17.80 9.35 -10.10
CA ILE A 250 17.27 10.70 -9.94
C ILE A 250 18.44 11.63 -9.60
N GLY A 251 18.67 12.66 -10.42
CA GLY A 251 19.83 13.54 -10.30
C GLY A 251 19.93 14.18 -8.91
N THR A 252 21.14 14.54 -8.49
CA THR A 252 21.42 15.09 -7.15
C THR A 252 20.53 16.27 -6.76
N GLY A 253 20.21 17.15 -7.73
CA GLY A 253 19.28 18.26 -7.51
C GLY A 253 17.86 17.81 -7.18
N VAL A 254 17.34 16.79 -7.88
CA VAL A 254 16.01 16.24 -7.60
C VAL A 254 16.00 15.43 -6.30
N ASP A 255 17.10 14.74 -5.97
CA ASP A 255 17.26 14.07 -4.67
C ASP A 255 17.17 15.09 -3.51
N ALA A 256 17.84 16.23 -3.64
CA ALA A 256 17.78 17.31 -2.66
C ALA A 256 16.36 17.90 -2.52
N ILE A 257 15.68 18.20 -3.64
CA ILE A 257 14.31 18.73 -3.62
C ILE A 257 13.36 17.74 -2.92
N LEU A 258 13.40 16.47 -3.29
CA LEU A 258 12.55 15.44 -2.67
C LEU A 258 12.87 15.23 -1.19
N SER A 259 14.13 15.41 -0.79
CA SER A 259 14.55 15.40 0.61
C SER A 259 13.94 16.55 1.40
N VAL A 260 13.94 17.77 0.84
CA VAL A 260 13.28 18.93 1.45
C VAL A 260 11.79 18.70 1.60
N VAL A 261 11.13 18.13 0.57
CA VAL A 261 9.70 17.78 0.64
C VAL A 261 9.42 16.78 1.76
N LEU A 262 10.25 15.74 1.89
CA LEU A 262 10.15 14.76 2.98
C LEU A 262 10.28 15.42 4.36
N LEU A 263 11.28 16.29 4.55
CA LEU A 263 11.46 17.00 5.81
C LEU A 263 10.28 17.94 6.12
N ALA A 264 9.70 18.58 5.10
CA ALA A 264 8.49 19.39 5.26
C ALA A 264 7.29 18.52 5.71
N ILE A 265 7.14 17.32 5.15
CA ILE A 265 6.12 16.34 5.58
C ILE A 265 6.37 15.92 7.04
N ALA A 266 7.62 15.65 7.41
CA ALA A 266 7.99 15.28 8.79
C ALA A 266 7.66 16.41 9.78
N ALA A 267 8.04 17.65 9.45
CA ALA A 267 7.73 18.84 10.25
C ALA A 267 6.21 19.03 10.40
N PHE A 268 5.46 18.86 9.31
CA PHE A 268 4.00 18.91 9.34
C PHE A 268 3.39 17.82 10.24
N ALA A 269 3.89 16.59 10.16
CA ALA A 269 3.45 15.49 11.02
C ALA A 269 3.71 15.78 12.50
N PHE A 270 4.92 16.24 12.85
CA PHE A 270 5.27 16.64 14.22
C PHE A 270 4.41 17.80 14.72
N PHE A 271 4.15 18.80 13.88
CA PHE A 271 3.27 19.91 14.21
C PHE A 271 1.83 19.44 14.51
N LYS A 272 1.30 18.52 13.70
CA LYS A 272 -0.03 17.92 13.94
C LYS A 272 -0.06 17.10 15.22
N VAL A 273 0.99 16.34 15.51
CA VAL A 273 1.18 15.61 16.77
C VAL A 273 1.15 16.57 17.96
N ALA A 274 1.97 17.63 17.93
CA ALA A 274 2.14 18.58 19.02
C ALA A 274 0.89 19.44 19.29
N ARG A 275 0.15 19.83 18.25
CA ARG A 275 -1.05 20.66 18.39
C ARG A 275 -2.34 19.91 18.71
N THR A 276 -2.34 18.58 18.63
CA THR A 276 -3.55 17.86 18.96
C THR A 276 -3.66 17.80 20.50
N PRO A 277 -4.73 18.35 21.12
CA PRO A 277 -4.88 18.36 22.56
C PRO A 277 -4.79 16.94 23.17
N ARG A 278 -4.33 16.87 24.41
CA ARG A 278 -4.12 15.61 25.16
C ARG A 278 -5.45 14.90 25.40
#